data_AF-A0A7C6TWL1-F1
#
_entry.id   AF-A0A7C6TWL1-F1
#
_cell.length_a   1.000
_cell.length_b   1.000
_cell.length_c   1.000
_cell.angle_alpha   90.00
_cell.angle_beta   90.00
_cell.angle_gamma   90.00
#
_symmetry.space_group_name_H-M   'P 1'
#
loop_
_entity.id
_entity.type
_entity.pdbx_description
1 polymer ?
#
loop_
_entity_poly.entity_id
_entity_poly.type
_entity_poly.pdbx_seq_one_letter_code
_entity_poly.pdbx_strand_id
1 'polypeptide(L)'
;MKTLFVDLKSKEYPAILAQRELVKYITQMDPGVSVAYGQGGITLAVAPEEFDVADPALDDAVSIKVSGGKGRIAASNARALLIGVYLFFRKLGASFLKPGKNGEMIPSRLLEEMTVSYSHAASYRHRGICIEGAVSIEHVLDMLEWMPKAGYNSYFVQFLTPFHFFQRYYGHEWHIYKQPERLTKTIIDGFTAQIMKAAKERGLMYHAAGHGWTCEPLGVPGLGWYLDENEYPQEVTKLFAEVNGKRELWGKIPLNTNLCYGNEITREKITSTIANYCEAHPEVDVLQFWLADGSNNHCECPLCVDTIPADFYVRMLNDLDQKLTEKGLPTRVVFLIYVDLLWKPEKETLQNTDRFILMFAPISRTYSQTLQDDGSGQTRPYVRNKLEFPKNVADGIAYLRDWQGVIGDCDSFIFDYHFMWDYIREAGSMHHAKTLFSDMVCLEKLKLDGMVSCQNQRVFFPTPLGMHAMAEALWDKTVSFDEVADKVLGACFGKAGQTGVTSNSIRWEVFQDNNSISWKA
;
A
#
# COMPACT_ATOMS: atom_id res chain seq x y z
N MET A 1 5.00 -45.19 -4.77
CA MET A 1 4.48 -43.83 -5.01
C MET A 1 4.81 -43.00 -3.78
N LYS A 2 5.46 -41.84 -3.92
CA LYS A 2 5.77 -40.97 -2.78
C LYS A 2 4.49 -40.24 -2.39
N THR A 3 4.18 -40.15 -1.10
CA THR A 3 2.96 -39.49 -0.64
C THR A 3 3.32 -38.29 0.24
N LEU A 4 2.91 -37.09 -0.18
CA LEU A 4 2.91 -35.89 0.64
C LEU A 4 1.69 -35.95 1.57
N PHE A 5 1.92 -35.95 2.88
CA PHE A 5 0.87 -35.72 3.88
C PHE A 5 0.85 -34.24 4.24
N VAL A 6 -0.32 -33.61 4.21
CA VAL A 6 -0.49 -32.21 4.62
C VAL A 6 -1.52 -32.10 5.74
N ASP A 7 -1.11 -31.50 6.85
CA ASP A 7 -1.96 -31.23 8.02
C ASP A 7 -2.12 -29.73 8.19
N LEU A 8 -3.36 -29.23 8.34
CA LEU A 8 -3.65 -27.81 8.53
C LEU A 8 -4.32 -27.60 9.89
N LYS A 9 -3.75 -26.71 10.71
CA LYS A 9 -4.23 -26.35 12.05
C LYS A 9 -4.91 -24.98 12.10
N SER A 10 -5.64 -24.60 11.06
CA SER A 10 -6.49 -23.41 11.03
C SER A 10 -7.68 -23.61 10.07
N LYS A 11 -8.76 -22.85 10.30
CA LYS A 11 -9.94 -22.80 9.43
C LYS A 11 -10.04 -21.47 8.66
N GLU A 12 -9.10 -20.57 8.84
CA GLU A 12 -9.11 -19.26 8.19
C GLU A 12 -8.81 -19.42 6.69
N TYR A 13 -9.48 -18.62 5.85
CA TYR A 13 -9.32 -18.70 4.39
C TYR A 13 -7.87 -18.56 3.90
N PRO A 14 -7.04 -17.62 4.42
CA PRO A 14 -5.65 -17.51 3.98
C PRO A 14 -4.82 -18.75 4.32
N ALA A 15 -5.11 -19.41 5.44
CA ALA A 15 -4.45 -20.66 5.85
C ALA A 15 -4.88 -21.85 4.97
N ILE A 16 -6.15 -21.91 4.57
CA ILE A 16 -6.65 -22.87 3.58
C ILE A 16 -5.99 -22.63 2.22
N LEU A 17 -5.86 -21.37 1.80
CA LEU A 17 -5.15 -21.01 0.58
C LEU A 17 -3.65 -21.41 0.66
N ALA A 18 -3.01 -21.21 1.80
CA ALA A 18 -1.63 -21.65 2.03
C ALA A 18 -1.47 -23.16 1.84
N GLN A 19 -2.42 -23.97 2.34
CA GLN A 19 -2.44 -25.42 2.10
C GLN A 19 -2.56 -25.76 0.61
N ARG A 20 -3.44 -25.06 -0.11
CA ARG A 20 -3.65 -25.27 -1.55
C ARG A 20 -2.40 -24.90 -2.37
N GLU A 21 -1.76 -23.78 -2.05
CA GLU A 21 -0.53 -23.34 -2.72
C GLU A 21 0.65 -24.27 -2.40
N LEU A 22 0.75 -24.78 -1.16
CA LEU A 22 1.73 -25.80 -0.80
C LEU A 22 1.60 -27.05 -1.70
N VAL A 23 0.38 -27.58 -1.81
CA VAL A 23 0.09 -28.75 -2.66
C VAL A 23 0.37 -28.46 -4.13
N LYS A 24 -0.07 -27.31 -4.63
CA LYS A 24 0.12 -26.88 -6.03
C LYS A 24 1.60 -26.84 -6.40
N TYR A 25 2.45 -26.18 -5.61
CA TYR A 25 3.85 -26.05 -5.97
C TYR A 25 4.66 -27.32 -5.72
N ILE A 26 4.36 -28.10 -4.68
CA ILE A 26 5.05 -29.41 -4.50
C ILE A 26 4.74 -30.33 -5.69
N THR A 27 3.50 -30.39 -6.16
CA THR A 27 3.16 -31.24 -7.34
C THR A 27 3.76 -30.71 -8.65
N GLN A 28 4.06 -29.41 -8.75
CA GLN A 28 4.83 -28.86 -9.87
C GLN A 28 6.33 -29.18 -9.76
N MET A 29 6.91 -29.14 -8.55
CA MET A 29 8.32 -29.46 -8.32
C MET A 29 8.63 -30.97 -8.44
N ASP A 30 7.74 -31.82 -7.92
CA ASP A 30 7.78 -33.30 -7.97
C ASP A 30 6.43 -33.86 -8.48
N PRO A 31 6.24 -33.99 -9.81
CA PRO A 31 5.00 -34.53 -10.39
C PRO A 31 4.70 -35.98 -10.01
N GLY A 32 5.66 -36.72 -9.43
CA GLY A 32 5.50 -38.11 -9.00
C GLY A 32 4.89 -38.28 -7.61
N VAL A 33 4.62 -37.17 -6.90
CA VAL A 33 4.03 -37.17 -5.56
C VAL A 33 2.51 -37.31 -5.60
N SER A 34 1.97 -38.22 -4.79
CA SER A 34 0.55 -38.27 -4.46
C SER A 34 0.27 -37.43 -3.22
N VAL A 35 -0.91 -36.83 -3.12
CA VAL A 35 -1.28 -35.97 -1.97
C VAL A 35 -2.29 -36.68 -1.09
N ALA A 36 -2.05 -36.67 0.22
CA ALA A 36 -2.99 -37.09 1.25
C ALA A 36 -3.09 -36.01 2.33
N TYR A 37 -4.27 -35.88 2.95
CA TYR A 37 -4.47 -34.95 4.06
C TYR A 37 -4.40 -35.69 5.39
N GLY A 38 -3.62 -35.17 6.33
CA GLY A 38 -3.38 -35.81 7.62
C GLY A 38 -1.94 -35.65 8.11
N GLN A 39 -1.65 -36.29 9.24
CA GLN A 39 -0.34 -36.23 9.90
C GLN A 39 0.74 -37.03 9.14
N GLY A 40 2.00 -36.75 9.44
CA GLY A 40 3.16 -37.53 8.93
C GLY A 40 3.96 -36.87 7.80
N GLY A 41 3.59 -35.64 7.40
CA GLY A 41 4.27 -34.84 6.38
C GLY A 41 4.51 -33.40 6.82
N ILE A 42 4.04 -32.43 6.05
CA ILE A 42 4.16 -31.00 6.38
C ILE A 42 2.92 -30.53 7.13
N THR A 43 3.14 -29.97 8.32
CA THR A 43 2.09 -29.34 9.13
C THR A 43 2.11 -27.82 8.93
N LEU A 44 0.96 -27.23 8.65
CA LEU A 44 0.72 -25.79 8.57
C LEU A 44 -0.02 -25.32 9.81
N ALA A 45 0.52 -24.34 10.54
CA ALA A 45 -0.07 -23.86 11.79
C ALA A 45 -0.09 -22.33 11.89
N VAL A 46 -1.21 -21.80 12.36
CA VAL A 46 -1.28 -20.43 12.91
C VAL A 46 -1.11 -20.58 14.43
N ALA A 47 -0.04 -20.02 14.98
CA ALA A 47 0.39 -20.21 16.36
C ALA A 47 1.00 -18.90 16.90
N PRO A 48 0.18 -17.84 17.10
CA PRO A 48 0.65 -16.53 17.54
C PRO A 48 1.51 -16.58 18.81
N GLU A 49 1.20 -17.48 19.74
CA GLU A 49 1.90 -17.69 20.99
C GLU A 49 3.36 -18.17 20.86
N GLU A 50 3.77 -18.62 19.68
CA GLU A 50 5.15 -19.05 19.40
C GLU A 50 6.06 -17.91 18.92
N PHE A 51 5.52 -16.71 18.69
CA PHE A 51 6.25 -15.58 18.12
C PHE A 51 6.26 -14.38 19.07
N ASP A 52 7.44 -13.77 19.21
CA ASP A 52 7.64 -12.53 19.97
C ASP A 52 7.47 -11.33 19.01
N VAL A 53 6.22 -10.88 18.86
CA VAL A 53 5.83 -9.72 18.04
C VAL A 53 4.85 -8.85 18.84
N ALA A 54 4.81 -7.54 18.54
CA ALA A 54 4.03 -6.58 19.33
C ALA A 54 2.52 -6.82 19.20
N ASP A 55 2.02 -7.04 17.97
CA ASP A 55 0.64 -7.41 17.70
C ASP A 55 0.59 -8.58 16.71
N PRO A 56 0.33 -9.83 17.14
CA PRO A 56 0.35 -10.98 16.25
C PRO A 56 -0.73 -10.96 15.15
N ALA A 57 -1.77 -10.12 15.26
CA ALA A 57 -2.78 -9.96 14.21
C ALA A 57 -2.26 -9.10 13.05
N LEU A 58 -1.39 -8.14 13.33
CA LEU A 58 -0.85 -7.18 12.35
C LEU A 58 0.58 -7.53 11.92
N ASP A 59 1.38 -8.04 12.87
CA ASP A 59 2.81 -8.29 12.71
C ASP A 59 3.05 -9.72 12.22
N ASP A 60 3.64 -9.81 11.04
CA ASP A 60 3.83 -11.08 10.34
C ASP A 60 5.15 -11.74 10.75
N ALA A 61 5.07 -12.93 11.34
CA ALA A 61 6.22 -13.76 11.66
C ALA A 61 6.03 -15.19 11.21
N VAL A 62 7.13 -15.84 10.78
CA VAL A 62 7.12 -17.17 10.17
C VAL A 62 8.27 -18.01 10.72
N SER A 63 8.00 -19.28 11.00
CA SER A 63 8.99 -20.32 11.28
C SER A 63 8.77 -21.52 10.36
N ILE A 64 9.80 -21.88 9.60
CA ILE A 64 9.87 -23.01 8.66
C ILE A 64 10.90 -23.99 9.20
N LYS A 65 10.45 -25.21 9.52
CA LYS A 65 11.31 -26.33 9.94
C LYS A 65 10.86 -27.57 9.18
N VAL A 66 11.29 -27.69 7.94
CA VAL A 66 10.97 -28.81 7.05
C VAL A 66 12.26 -29.51 6.66
N SER A 67 12.30 -30.84 6.78
CA SER A 67 13.43 -31.68 6.39
C SER A 67 12.91 -32.89 5.62
N GLY A 68 13.38 -33.06 4.38
CA GLY A 68 12.96 -34.13 3.48
C GLY A 68 11.45 -34.24 3.31
N GLY A 69 10.78 -33.11 3.09
CA GLY A 69 9.33 -33.06 2.86
C GLY A 69 8.47 -33.33 4.10
N LYS A 70 9.06 -33.32 5.30
CA LYS A 70 8.37 -33.50 6.58
C LYS A 70 8.74 -32.39 7.56
N GLY A 71 7.80 -31.98 8.39
CA GLY A 71 8.04 -30.97 9.42
C GLY A 71 6.90 -29.97 9.52
N ARG A 72 7.23 -28.70 9.80
CA ARG A 72 6.24 -27.67 10.14
C ARG A 72 6.57 -26.33 9.50
N ILE A 73 5.53 -25.65 9.04
CA ILE A 73 5.50 -24.21 8.74
C ILE A 73 4.50 -23.59 9.71
N ALA A 74 4.96 -22.71 10.59
CA ALA A 74 4.16 -22.01 11.58
C ALA A 74 4.25 -20.49 11.34
N ALA A 75 3.22 -19.76 11.71
CA ALA A 75 3.21 -18.30 11.59
C ALA A 75 2.34 -17.62 12.65
N SER A 76 2.56 -16.32 12.88
CA SER A 76 1.81 -15.51 13.86
C SER A 76 0.32 -15.38 13.53
N ASN A 77 -0.01 -15.29 12.23
CA ASN A 77 -1.39 -15.21 11.73
C ASN A 77 -1.54 -15.95 10.39
N ALA A 78 -2.77 -16.08 9.89
CA ALA A 78 -3.07 -16.81 8.66
C ALA A 78 -2.45 -16.21 7.39
N ARG A 79 -2.31 -14.88 7.32
CA ARG A 79 -1.64 -14.19 6.20
C ARG A 79 -0.15 -14.52 6.21
N ALA A 80 0.50 -14.40 7.37
CA ALA A 80 1.90 -14.75 7.56
C ALA A 80 2.15 -16.23 7.20
N LEU A 81 1.21 -17.14 7.48
CA LEU A 81 1.31 -18.54 7.07
C LEU A 81 1.33 -18.70 5.54
N LEU A 82 0.48 -17.96 4.82
CA LEU A 82 0.50 -17.93 3.35
C LEU A 82 1.82 -17.39 2.81
N ILE A 83 2.32 -16.28 3.36
CA ILE A 83 3.65 -15.73 3.04
C ILE A 83 4.75 -16.76 3.34
N GLY A 84 4.63 -17.50 4.45
CA GLY A 84 5.54 -18.56 4.88
C GLY A 84 5.64 -19.72 3.90
N VAL A 85 4.52 -20.13 3.29
CA VAL A 85 4.51 -21.13 2.22
C VAL A 85 5.25 -20.63 0.98
N TYR A 86 5.05 -19.37 0.58
CA TYR A 86 5.81 -18.81 -0.54
C TYR A 86 7.30 -18.66 -0.21
N LEU A 87 7.65 -18.21 1.00
CA LEU A 87 9.03 -18.19 1.52
C LEU A 87 9.68 -19.56 1.44
N PHE A 88 8.99 -20.62 1.85
CA PHE A 88 9.47 -22.00 1.72
C PHE A 88 9.88 -22.32 0.27
N PHE A 89 9.02 -22.03 -0.71
CA PHE A 89 9.35 -22.25 -2.12
C PHE A 89 10.45 -21.34 -2.64
N ARG A 90 10.50 -20.07 -2.22
CA ARG A 90 11.60 -19.15 -2.56
C ARG A 90 12.94 -19.70 -2.07
N LYS A 91 13.00 -20.28 -0.86
CA LYS A 91 14.20 -20.95 -0.32
C LYS A 91 14.54 -22.25 -1.05
N LEU A 92 13.56 -22.90 -1.68
CA LEU A 92 13.78 -24.06 -2.55
C LEU A 92 14.20 -23.69 -3.99
N GLY A 93 14.24 -22.40 -4.34
CA GLY A 93 14.67 -21.88 -5.64
C GLY A 93 13.55 -21.38 -6.55
N ALA A 94 12.29 -21.37 -6.10
CA ALA A 94 11.21 -20.77 -6.86
C ALA A 94 11.36 -19.24 -6.92
N SER A 95 10.98 -18.65 -8.05
CA SER A 95 10.96 -17.19 -8.24
C SER A 95 9.58 -16.74 -8.70
N PHE A 96 9.03 -15.75 -8.01
CA PHE A 96 7.74 -15.11 -8.32
C PHE A 96 7.99 -13.68 -8.77
N LEU A 97 8.50 -13.51 -10.00
CA LEU A 97 9.05 -12.27 -10.49
C LEU A 97 8.02 -11.15 -10.64
N LYS A 98 6.81 -11.46 -11.10
CA LYS A 98 5.77 -10.47 -11.39
C LYS A 98 4.36 -11.09 -11.34
N PRO A 99 3.30 -10.27 -11.31
CA PRO A 99 1.92 -10.71 -11.39
C PRO A 99 1.61 -11.59 -12.60
N GLY A 100 0.69 -12.53 -12.38
CA GLY A 100 0.24 -13.51 -13.37
C GLY A 100 1.18 -14.71 -13.54
N LYS A 101 0.67 -15.76 -14.21
CA LYS A 101 1.35 -17.06 -14.36
C LYS A 101 2.71 -16.99 -15.05
N ASN A 102 2.89 -16.02 -15.96
CA ASN A 102 4.14 -15.83 -16.70
C ASN A 102 5.25 -15.18 -15.85
N GLY A 103 4.97 -14.86 -14.58
CA GLY A 103 5.96 -14.37 -13.63
C GLY A 103 6.54 -15.46 -12.72
N GLU A 104 6.13 -16.72 -12.87
CA GLU A 104 6.57 -17.81 -11.98
C GLU A 104 7.62 -18.69 -12.64
N MET A 105 8.69 -18.99 -11.89
CA MET A 105 9.69 -19.99 -12.26
C MET A 105 9.82 -20.99 -11.13
N ILE A 106 9.40 -22.23 -11.40
CA ILE A 106 9.33 -23.29 -10.40
C ILE A 106 10.37 -24.36 -10.75
N PRO A 107 11.43 -24.56 -9.94
CA PRO A 107 12.43 -25.59 -10.20
C PRO A 107 11.84 -26.99 -10.00
N SER A 108 12.40 -28.00 -10.68
CA SER A 108 12.12 -29.39 -10.31
C SER A 108 12.94 -29.77 -9.08
N ARG A 109 12.31 -30.43 -8.11
CA ARG A 109 12.94 -30.88 -6.86
C ARG A 109 12.13 -32.01 -6.25
N LEU A 110 12.79 -33.09 -5.84
CA LEU A 110 12.10 -34.23 -5.23
C LEU A 110 11.62 -33.89 -3.82
N LEU A 111 10.48 -34.45 -3.40
CA LEU A 111 9.92 -34.19 -2.06
C LEU A 111 10.94 -34.45 -0.93
N GLU A 112 11.72 -35.53 -1.01
CA GLU A 112 12.74 -35.88 -0.01
C GLU A 112 13.96 -34.94 0.01
N GLU A 113 14.12 -34.08 -0.99
CA GLU A 113 15.19 -33.07 -1.06
C GLU A 113 14.72 -31.70 -0.54
N MET A 114 13.43 -31.57 -0.22
CA MET A 114 12.84 -30.33 0.28
C MET A 114 13.15 -30.16 1.77
N THR A 115 14.25 -29.46 2.04
CA THR A 115 14.72 -29.12 3.38
C THR A 115 14.92 -27.62 3.48
N VAL A 116 14.25 -26.99 4.45
CA VAL A 116 14.35 -25.56 4.76
C VAL A 116 14.27 -25.38 6.28
N SER A 117 15.23 -24.64 6.82
CA SER A 117 15.18 -24.10 8.18
C SER A 117 15.28 -22.57 8.09
N TYR A 118 14.23 -21.87 8.51
CA TYR A 118 14.15 -20.42 8.44
C TYR A 118 13.19 -19.91 9.51
N SER A 119 13.53 -18.82 10.18
CA SER A 119 12.62 -18.17 11.14
C SER A 119 12.86 -16.67 11.07
N HIS A 120 11.80 -15.88 10.92
CA HIS A 120 11.91 -14.43 10.76
C HIS A 120 10.58 -13.74 11.08
N ALA A 121 10.66 -12.57 11.70
CA ALA A 121 9.56 -11.62 11.82
C ALA A 121 9.81 -10.46 10.84
N ALA A 122 8.78 -10.02 10.13
CA ALA A 122 8.89 -8.90 9.21
C ALA A 122 9.47 -7.67 9.93
N SER A 123 10.40 -6.96 9.30
CA SER A 123 11.02 -5.77 9.88
C SER A 123 10.06 -4.60 10.06
N TYR A 124 8.98 -4.58 9.27
CA TYR A 124 7.98 -3.53 9.28
C TYR A 124 6.57 -4.12 9.18
N ARG A 125 5.63 -3.54 9.93
CA ARG A 125 4.21 -3.91 9.92
C ARG A 125 3.55 -3.62 8.58
N HIS A 126 3.70 -2.41 8.05
CA HIS A 126 2.97 -1.96 6.86
C HIS A 126 3.77 -2.26 5.59
N ARG A 127 3.26 -3.16 4.75
CA ARG A 127 3.89 -3.55 3.49
C ARG A 127 2.83 -3.54 2.40
N GLY A 128 2.39 -2.34 2.06
CA GLY A 128 1.19 -2.10 1.27
C GLY A 128 1.43 -1.56 -0.13
N ILE A 129 0.43 -1.76 -0.98
CA ILE A 129 0.33 -1.16 -2.31
C ILE A 129 -1.01 -0.43 -2.42
N CYS A 130 -0.97 0.78 -2.94
CA CYS A 130 -2.12 1.62 -3.23
C CYS A 130 -2.34 1.73 -4.75
N ILE A 131 -3.60 1.62 -5.16
CA ILE A 131 -4.03 1.75 -6.55
C ILE A 131 -3.79 3.17 -7.07
N GLU A 132 -3.16 3.30 -8.24
CA GLU A 132 -2.94 4.59 -8.91
C GLU A 132 -2.81 4.37 -10.43
N GLY A 133 -2.96 5.45 -11.21
CA GLY A 133 -2.74 5.45 -12.65
C GLY A 133 -3.92 4.88 -13.45
N ALA A 134 -3.61 4.18 -14.56
CA ALA A 134 -4.58 3.54 -15.42
C ALA A 134 -4.55 2.01 -15.22
N VAL A 135 -5.63 1.46 -14.66
CA VAL A 135 -5.69 0.06 -14.20
C VAL A 135 -6.92 -0.66 -14.73
N SER A 136 -6.78 -1.96 -14.99
CA SER A 136 -7.88 -2.88 -15.28
C SER A 136 -8.16 -3.73 -14.05
N ILE A 137 -9.32 -4.36 -13.97
CA ILE A 137 -9.62 -5.27 -12.86
C ILE A 137 -8.62 -6.44 -12.82
N GLU A 138 -8.21 -6.96 -13.98
CA GLU A 138 -7.23 -8.05 -14.08
C GLU A 138 -5.87 -7.64 -13.52
N HIS A 139 -5.40 -6.41 -13.81
CA HIS A 139 -4.14 -5.91 -13.24
C HIS A 139 -4.18 -5.93 -11.71
N VAL A 140 -5.29 -5.50 -11.12
CA VAL A 140 -5.44 -5.46 -9.65
C VAL A 140 -5.53 -6.88 -9.08
N LEU A 141 -6.31 -7.77 -9.68
CA LEU A 141 -6.46 -9.15 -9.19
C LEU A 141 -5.15 -9.94 -9.28
N ASP A 142 -4.40 -9.78 -10.37
CA ASP A 142 -3.08 -10.40 -10.53
C ASP A 142 -2.08 -9.86 -9.49
N MET A 143 -2.13 -8.55 -9.20
CA MET A 143 -1.33 -7.93 -8.15
C MET A 143 -1.65 -8.50 -6.77
N LEU A 144 -2.94 -8.58 -6.40
CA LEU A 144 -3.36 -9.17 -5.13
C LEU A 144 -2.90 -10.62 -4.99
N GLU A 145 -2.88 -11.40 -6.08
CA GLU A 145 -2.32 -12.75 -6.08
C GLU A 145 -0.82 -12.80 -5.86
N TRP A 146 -0.09 -11.88 -6.47
CA TRP A 146 1.36 -11.83 -6.40
C TRP A 146 1.89 -11.25 -5.08
N MET A 147 1.18 -10.31 -4.47
CA MET A 147 1.63 -9.59 -3.27
C MET A 147 2.10 -10.49 -2.12
N PRO A 148 1.36 -11.52 -1.67
CA PRO A 148 1.85 -12.45 -0.64
C PRO A 148 3.07 -13.27 -1.07
N LYS A 149 3.27 -13.51 -2.38
CA LYS A 149 4.44 -14.22 -2.91
C LYS A 149 5.72 -13.41 -2.73
N ALA A 150 5.59 -12.08 -2.76
CA ALA A 150 6.68 -11.14 -2.52
C ALA A 150 6.82 -10.73 -1.04
N GLY A 151 5.77 -10.86 -0.22
CA GLY A 151 5.79 -10.53 1.21
C GLY A 151 4.99 -9.28 1.61
N TYR A 152 4.25 -8.69 0.67
CA TYR A 152 3.31 -7.59 0.95
C TYR A 152 2.08 -8.09 1.71
N ASN A 153 1.45 -7.21 2.51
CA ASN A 153 0.38 -7.57 3.42
C ASN A 153 -0.85 -6.65 3.42
N SER A 154 -0.85 -5.54 2.70
CA SER A 154 -2.03 -4.67 2.61
C SER A 154 -2.26 -4.14 1.21
N TYR A 155 -3.51 -3.90 0.85
CA TYR A 155 -3.87 -3.25 -0.41
C TYR A 155 -4.85 -2.12 -0.15
N PHE A 156 -4.61 -0.98 -0.79
CA PHE A 156 -5.39 0.22 -0.60
C PHE A 156 -6.09 0.64 -1.90
N VAL A 157 -7.42 0.73 -1.82
CA VAL A 157 -8.26 1.33 -2.86
C VAL A 157 -8.62 2.76 -2.44
N GLN A 158 -8.12 3.74 -3.20
CA GLN A 158 -8.47 5.14 -2.99
C GLN A 158 -9.89 5.42 -3.49
N PHE A 159 -10.52 6.45 -2.93
CA PHE A 159 -11.90 6.89 -3.15
C PHE A 159 -12.97 5.94 -2.60
N LEU A 160 -14.15 6.50 -2.29
CA LEU A 160 -15.37 5.71 -2.02
C LEU A 160 -15.75 4.84 -3.23
N THR A 161 -15.49 5.36 -4.43
CA THR A 161 -15.60 4.62 -5.67
C THR A 161 -14.36 4.95 -6.49
N PRO A 162 -13.45 3.99 -6.77
CA PRO A 162 -12.20 4.20 -7.52
C PRO A 162 -12.41 4.45 -9.02
N PHE A 163 -13.43 5.26 -9.37
CA PHE A 163 -13.90 5.47 -10.74
C PHE A 163 -12.78 5.98 -11.64
N HIS A 164 -12.06 7.01 -11.19
CA HIS A 164 -10.97 7.66 -11.91
C HIS A 164 -9.93 6.69 -12.51
N PHE A 165 -9.46 5.71 -11.72
CA PHE A 165 -8.38 4.81 -12.17
C PHE A 165 -8.84 3.82 -13.24
N PHE A 166 -10.06 3.30 -13.09
CA PHE A 166 -10.65 2.40 -14.09
C PHE A 166 -11.10 3.18 -15.33
N GLN A 167 -11.64 4.39 -15.15
CA GLN A 167 -12.03 5.26 -16.25
C GLN A 167 -10.85 5.59 -17.16
N ARG A 168 -9.67 5.88 -16.58
CA ARG A 168 -8.44 6.07 -17.35
C ARG A 168 -8.12 4.89 -18.26
N TYR A 169 -8.28 3.67 -17.77
CA TYR A 169 -7.96 2.47 -18.53
C TYR A 169 -9.03 2.11 -19.56
N TYR A 170 -10.27 1.91 -19.13
CA TYR A 170 -11.38 1.44 -19.98
C TYR A 170 -11.96 2.55 -20.84
N GLY A 171 -11.95 3.79 -20.35
CA GLY A 171 -12.26 4.97 -21.16
C GLY A 171 -11.17 5.27 -22.20
N HIS A 172 -10.03 4.58 -22.11
CA HIS A 172 -8.86 4.75 -22.98
C HIS A 172 -8.42 6.22 -23.09
N GLU A 173 -8.36 6.91 -21.95
CA GLU A 173 -7.94 8.30 -21.90
C GLU A 173 -6.57 8.46 -22.58
N TRP A 174 -6.47 9.45 -23.47
CA TRP A 174 -5.29 9.75 -24.28
C TRP A 174 -4.89 8.67 -25.30
N HIS A 175 -5.70 7.63 -25.53
CA HIS A 175 -5.45 6.64 -26.57
C HIS A 175 -6.13 7.03 -27.90
N ILE A 176 -5.38 7.11 -28.99
CA ILE A 176 -5.90 7.62 -30.28
C ILE A 176 -6.64 6.58 -31.14
N TYR A 177 -6.45 5.27 -30.87
CA TYR A 177 -7.01 4.20 -31.73
C TYR A 177 -8.15 3.40 -31.12
N LYS A 178 -8.50 3.61 -29.85
CA LYS A 178 -9.50 2.79 -29.15
C LYS A 178 -10.65 3.68 -28.71
N GLN A 179 -11.86 3.17 -28.87
CA GLN A 179 -13.07 3.86 -28.45
C GLN A 179 -13.34 3.59 -26.96
N PRO A 180 -13.74 4.58 -26.17
CA PRO A 180 -14.04 4.40 -24.75
C PRO A 180 -15.04 3.26 -24.52
N GLU A 181 -14.72 2.37 -23.58
CA GLU A 181 -15.66 1.37 -23.09
C GLU A 181 -16.68 2.02 -22.16
N ARG A 182 -17.89 1.44 -22.09
CA ARG A 182 -18.93 1.94 -21.19
C ARG A 182 -18.64 1.49 -19.76
N LEU A 183 -18.26 2.43 -18.91
CA LEU A 183 -18.21 2.24 -17.46
C LEU A 183 -19.40 2.94 -16.77
N THR A 184 -19.87 2.31 -15.70
CA THR A 184 -20.87 2.89 -14.79
C THR A 184 -20.39 2.70 -13.35
N LYS A 185 -20.90 3.51 -12.41
CA LYS A 185 -20.61 3.33 -10.99
C LYS A 185 -20.88 1.89 -10.52
N THR A 186 -21.99 1.28 -10.94
CA THR A 186 -22.32 -0.11 -10.60
C THR A 186 -21.27 -1.13 -11.06
N ILE A 187 -20.66 -0.92 -12.24
CA ILE A 187 -19.57 -1.79 -12.70
C ILE A 187 -18.35 -1.64 -11.79
N ILE A 188 -17.99 -0.41 -11.43
CA ILE A 188 -16.85 -0.13 -10.55
C ILE A 188 -17.10 -0.64 -9.12
N ASP A 189 -18.33 -0.53 -8.60
CA ASP A 189 -18.71 -1.12 -7.33
C ASP A 189 -18.54 -2.66 -7.37
N GLY A 190 -18.90 -3.30 -8.50
CA GLY A 190 -18.66 -4.72 -8.74
C GLY A 190 -17.17 -5.10 -8.84
N PHE A 191 -16.32 -4.23 -9.40
CA PHE A 191 -14.86 -4.40 -9.38
C PHE A 191 -14.31 -4.28 -7.96
N THR A 192 -14.78 -3.28 -7.20
CA THR A 192 -14.35 -3.05 -5.82
C THR A 192 -14.68 -4.24 -4.92
N ALA A 193 -15.87 -4.82 -5.05
CA ALA A 193 -16.26 -6.04 -4.35
C ALA A 193 -15.36 -7.25 -4.70
N GLN A 194 -14.96 -7.40 -5.97
CA GLN A 194 -14.02 -8.45 -6.39
C GLN A 194 -12.63 -8.26 -5.78
N ILE A 195 -12.12 -7.03 -5.77
CA ILE A 195 -10.84 -6.66 -5.16
C ILE A 195 -10.85 -6.98 -3.66
N MET A 196 -11.90 -6.56 -2.95
CA MET A 196 -12.06 -6.81 -1.52
C MET A 196 -12.09 -8.30 -1.21
N LYS A 197 -12.89 -9.07 -1.95
CA LYS A 197 -12.94 -10.52 -1.82
C LYS A 197 -11.55 -11.15 -2.03
N ALA A 198 -10.85 -10.77 -3.09
CA ALA A 198 -9.53 -11.29 -3.41
C ALA A 198 -8.46 -10.93 -2.36
N ALA A 199 -8.54 -9.73 -1.78
CA ALA A 199 -7.68 -9.30 -0.69
C ALA A 199 -7.93 -10.14 0.58
N LYS A 200 -9.20 -10.32 0.98
CA LYS A 200 -9.60 -11.09 2.16
C LYS A 200 -9.26 -12.57 2.06
N GLU A 201 -9.45 -13.19 0.89
CA GLU A 201 -9.06 -14.59 0.65
C GLU A 201 -7.56 -14.84 0.91
N ARG A 202 -6.73 -13.80 0.81
CA ARG A 202 -5.27 -13.82 1.01
C ARG A 202 -4.84 -13.23 2.35
N GLY A 203 -5.80 -12.73 3.14
CA GLY A 203 -5.56 -12.12 4.44
C GLY A 203 -4.88 -10.75 4.36
N LEU A 204 -4.88 -10.11 3.19
CA LEU A 204 -4.36 -8.76 3.01
C LEU A 204 -5.25 -7.78 3.78
N MET A 205 -4.62 -6.86 4.54
CA MET A 205 -5.33 -5.76 5.17
C MET A 205 -5.88 -4.84 4.08
N TYR A 206 -7.19 -4.66 4.04
CA TYR A 206 -7.86 -3.85 3.06
C TYR A 206 -8.04 -2.43 3.59
N HIS A 207 -7.36 -1.48 2.95
CA HIS A 207 -7.54 -0.06 3.20
C HIS A 207 -8.55 0.50 2.18
N ALA A 208 -9.43 1.39 2.64
CA ALA A 208 -10.49 1.97 1.80
C ALA A 208 -10.58 3.49 1.91
N ALA A 209 -11.11 4.10 0.85
CA ALA A 209 -11.46 5.51 0.73
C ALA A 209 -10.25 6.47 0.67
N GLY A 210 -10.01 7.27 1.71
CA GLY A 210 -9.06 8.39 1.66
C GLY A 210 -9.71 9.63 1.08
N HIS A 211 -9.84 9.68 -0.24
CA HIS A 211 -10.51 10.76 -0.95
C HIS A 211 -12.04 10.71 -0.88
N GLY A 212 -12.68 11.89 -0.94
CA GLY A 212 -14.13 12.06 -1.09
C GLY A 212 -14.86 12.61 0.14
N TRP A 213 -14.25 12.54 1.34
CA TRP A 213 -14.90 12.92 2.60
C TRP A 213 -15.22 14.41 2.74
N THR A 214 -14.68 15.28 1.90
CA THR A 214 -15.01 16.70 1.93
C THR A 214 -16.31 17.04 1.22
N CYS A 215 -16.70 16.30 0.19
CA CYS A 215 -17.85 16.68 -0.66
C CYS A 215 -18.95 15.63 -0.69
N GLU A 216 -18.60 14.34 -0.66
CA GLU A 216 -19.58 13.25 -0.66
C GLU A 216 -20.56 13.31 0.53
N PRO A 217 -20.14 13.63 1.78
CA PRO A 217 -21.08 13.80 2.89
C PRO A 217 -22.11 14.93 2.70
N LEU A 218 -21.87 15.83 1.74
CA LEU A 218 -22.75 16.94 1.40
C LEU A 218 -23.63 16.64 0.17
N GLY A 219 -23.53 15.45 -0.42
CA GLY A 219 -24.22 15.08 -1.65
C GLY A 219 -23.57 15.64 -2.92
N VAL A 220 -22.29 16.01 -2.85
CA VAL A 220 -21.49 16.51 -3.97
C VAL A 220 -20.56 15.39 -4.43
N PRO A 221 -20.80 14.74 -5.59
CA PRO A 221 -20.01 13.58 -6.01
C PRO A 221 -18.53 13.88 -6.20
N GLY A 222 -17.66 13.01 -5.68
CA GLY A 222 -16.21 13.13 -5.69
C GLY A 222 -15.53 11.99 -6.46
N LEU A 223 -15.94 11.75 -7.72
CA LEU A 223 -15.50 10.60 -8.53
C LEU A 223 -14.07 10.71 -9.12
N GLY A 224 -13.38 11.81 -8.85
CA GLY A 224 -12.03 12.09 -9.35
C GLY A 224 -11.76 13.59 -9.46
N TRP A 225 -10.74 13.95 -10.24
CA TRP A 225 -10.35 15.35 -10.50
C TRP A 225 -11.09 15.92 -11.71
N TYR A 226 -12.41 15.78 -11.73
CA TYR A 226 -13.27 16.27 -12.81
C TYR A 226 -13.86 17.63 -12.46
N LEU A 227 -14.02 18.48 -13.48
CA LEU A 227 -14.74 19.74 -13.33
C LEU A 227 -16.21 19.46 -13.07
N ASP A 228 -16.75 20.16 -12.08
CA ASP A 228 -18.15 20.19 -11.73
C ASP A 228 -18.65 21.65 -11.83
N GLU A 229 -19.53 21.88 -12.79
CA GLU A 229 -20.15 23.19 -13.04
C GLU A 229 -21.58 23.27 -12.49
N ASN A 230 -22.02 22.28 -11.71
CA ASN A 230 -23.34 22.29 -11.11
C ASN A 230 -23.43 23.38 -10.03
N GLU A 231 -24.62 23.95 -9.91
CA GLU A 231 -24.98 24.79 -8.77
C GLU A 231 -25.54 23.94 -7.64
N TYR A 232 -25.06 24.17 -6.42
CA TYR A 232 -25.54 23.49 -5.23
C TYR A 232 -26.40 24.43 -4.39
N PRO A 233 -27.45 23.92 -3.73
CA PRO A 233 -28.33 24.74 -2.95
C PRO A 233 -27.63 25.31 -1.70
N GLN A 234 -28.17 26.41 -1.16
CA GLN A 234 -27.49 27.25 -0.17
C GLN A 234 -27.13 26.50 1.13
N GLU A 235 -27.93 25.50 1.50
CA GLU A 235 -27.70 24.62 2.64
C GLU A 235 -26.44 23.76 2.50
N VAL A 236 -26.00 23.49 1.27
CA VAL A 236 -24.74 22.80 0.95
C VAL A 236 -23.61 23.82 0.85
N THR A 237 -23.77 24.87 0.04
CA THR A 237 -22.67 25.83 -0.23
C THR A 237 -22.26 26.60 1.02
N LYS A 238 -23.16 26.85 1.99
CA LYS A 238 -22.80 27.45 3.29
C LYS A 238 -21.79 26.61 4.09
N LEU A 239 -21.65 25.32 3.79
CA LEU A 239 -20.72 24.41 4.46
C LEU A 239 -19.34 24.37 3.78
N PHE A 240 -19.23 24.86 2.53
CA PHE A 240 -17.95 25.01 1.84
C PHE A 240 -17.06 26.02 2.57
N ALA A 241 -15.75 25.89 2.38
CA ALA A 241 -14.80 26.88 2.86
C ALA A 241 -15.11 28.25 2.24
N GLU A 242 -15.02 29.30 3.06
CA GLU A 242 -15.04 30.66 2.58
C GLU A 242 -13.62 31.09 2.24
N VAL A 243 -13.36 31.42 0.99
CA VAL A 243 -12.04 31.86 0.52
C VAL A 243 -12.25 33.13 -0.30
N ASN A 244 -11.54 34.20 0.06
CA ASN A 244 -11.74 35.53 -0.53
C ASN A 244 -13.21 35.99 -0.50
N GLY A 245 -13.92 35.67 0.58
CA GLY A 245 -15.33 36.01 0.78
C GLY A 245 -16.34 35.20 -0.05
N LYS A 246 -15.92 34.11 -0.72
CA LYS A 246 -16.79 33.25 -1.51
C LYS A 246 -16.82 31.82 -0.99
N ARG A 247 -17.96 31.15 -1.13
CA ARG A 247 -18.16 29.74 -0.79
C ARG A 247 -18.56 28.97 -2.05
N GLU A 248 -17.58 28.38 -2.70
CA GLU A 248 -17.72 27.71 -3.99
C GLU A 248 -16.74 26.54 -4.09
N LEU A 249 -16.93 25.67 -5.09
CA LEU A 249 -15.98 24.59 -5.38
C LEU A 249 -14.63 25.17 -5.82
N TRP A 250 -13.55 24.75 -5.16
CA TRP A 250 -12.21 25.21 -5.47
C TRP A 250 -11.75 24.69 -6.83
N GLY A 251 -11.47 25.62 -7.75
CA GLY A 251 -11.16 25.28 -9.14
C GLY A 251 -12.27 24.50 -9.84
N LYS A 252 -13.51 24.58 -9.35
CA LYS A 252 -14.65 23.77 -9.80
C LYS A 252 -14.43 22.25 -9.64
N ILE A 253 -13.58 21.80 -8.71
CA ILE A 253 -13.31 20.38 -8.49
C ILE A 253 -13.72 20.02 -7.05
N PRO A 254 -14.76 19.18 -6.83
CA PRO A 254 -15.20 18.76 -5.50
C PRO A 254 -14.07 18.19 -4.65
N LEU A 255 -13.26 17.31 -5.24
CA LEU A 255 -12.14 16.66 -4.54
C LEU A 255 -11.09 17.65 -4.00
N ASN A 256 -10.93 18.79 -4.68
CA ASN A 256 -9.99 19.83 -4.28
C ASN A 256 -10.58 20.79 -3.27
N THR A 257 -11.86 20.68 -2.89
CA THR A 257 -12.57 21.69 -2.12
C THR A 257 -12.54 21.39 -0.61
N ASN A 258 -11.93 22.28 0.16
CA ASN A 258 -12.01 22.27 1.62
C ASN A 258 -13.37 22.81 2.12
N LEU A 259 -13.70 22.46 3.36
CA LEU A 259 -14.96 22.87 4.00
C LEU A 259 -14.75 23.85 5.16
N CYS A 260 -15.85 24.41 5.66
CA CYS A 260 -15.86 25.20 6.88
C CYS A 260 -15.82 24.30 8.12
N TYR A 261 -14.63 23.84 8.50
CA TYR A 261 -14.46 22.93 9.65
C TYR A 261 -14.71 23.58 11.02
N GLY A 262 -14.75 24.91 11.11
CA GLY A 262 -15.21 25.63 12.30
C GLY A 262 -16.70 25.45 12.58
N ASN A 263 -17.49 25.18 11.54
CA ASN A 263 -18.91 24.88 11.67
C ASN A 263 -19.11 23.42 12.13
N GLU A 264 -19.74 23.25 13.29
CA GLU A 264 -20.01 21.94 13.88
C GLU A 264 -20.88 21.05 12.99
N ILE A 265 -21.84 21.62 12.26
CA ILE A 265 -22.70 20.87 11.32
C ILE A 265 -21.85 20.21 10.22
N THR A 266 -20.80 20.90 9.77
CA THR A 266 -19.86 20.37 8.78
C THR A 266 -19.13 19.14 9.33
N ARG A 267 -18.53 19.26 10.52
CA ARG A 267 -17.77 18.17 11.15
C ARG A 267 -18.65 16.98 11.47
N GLU A 268 -19.85 17.23 11.98
CA GLU A 268 -20.83 16.19 12.29
C GLU A 268 -21.26 15.42 11.04
N LYS A 269 -21.52 16.12 9.92
CA LYS A 269 -21.84 15.46 8.64
C LYS A 269 -20.71 14.55 8.16
N ILE A 270 -19.47 15.03 8.19
CA ILE A 270 -18.31 14.25 7.76
C ILE A 270 -18.15 13.00 8.63
N THR A 271 -18.07 13.19 9.94
CA THR A 271 -17.78 12.10 10.90
C THR A 271 -18.91 11.07 10.97
N SER A 272 -20.18 11.51 10.92
CA SER A 272 -21.32 10.59 10.86
C SER A 272 -21.39 9.83 9.53
N THR A 273 -21.10 10.46 8.39
CA THR A 273 -21.04 9.75 7.11
C THR A 273 -19.92 8.71 7.10
N ILE A 274 -18.76 9.03 7.66
CA ILE A 274 -17.66 8.07 7.80
C ILE A 274 -18.06 6.91 8.72
N ALA A 275 -18.63 7.19 9.90
CA ALA A 275 -19.04 6.14 10.83
C ALA A 275 -20.10 5.20 10.22
N ASN A 276 -21.05 5.76 9.46
CA ASN A 276 -22.04 4.98 8.72
C ASN A 276 -21.41 4.15 7.60
N TYR A 277 -20.37 4.66 6.93
CA TYR A 277 -19.61 3.89 5.94
C TYR A 277 -18.91 2.69 6.60
N CYS A 278 -18.22 2.89 7.73
CA CYS A 278 -17.58 1.80 8.46
C CYS A 278 -18.58 0.74 8.95
N GLU A 279 -19.77 1.15 9.38
CA GLU A 279 -20.86 0.24 9.77
C GLU A 279 -21.40 -0.57 8.58
N ALA A 280 -21.50 0.05 7.40
CA ALA A 280 -21.96 -0.59 6.18
C ALA A 280 -20.90 -1.51 5.53
N HIS A 281 -19.63 -1.32 5.88
CA HIS A 281 -18.48 -2.02 5.31
C HIS A 281 -17.58 -2.64 6.40
N PRO A 282 -18.08 -3.61 7.20
CA PRO A 282 -17.32 -4.26 8.25
C PRO A 282 -16.07 -5.02 7.75
N GLU A 283 -15.99 -5.26 6.46
CA GLU A 283 -14.84 -5.85 5.79
C GLU A 283 -13.67 -4.86 5.58
N VAL A 284 -13.84 -3.56 5.83
CA VAL A 284 -12.73 -2.59 5.79
C VAL A 284 -11.91 -2.70 7.07
N ASP A 285 -10.64 -3.10 6.96
CA ASP A 285 -9.74 -3.22 8.11
C ASP A 285 -9.28 -1.82 8.56
N VAL A 286 -8.93 -0.98 7.58
CA VAL A 286 -8.36 0.34 7.80
C VAL A 286 -9.06 1.37 6.91
N LEU A 287 -9.67 2.36 7.54
CA LEU A 287 -10.27 3.49 6.84
C LEU A 287 -9.24 4.60 6.66
N GLN A 288 -9.14 5.15 5.46
CA GLN A 288 -8.35 6.36 5.20
C GLN A 288 -9.26 7.59 5.26
N PHE A 289 -8.94 8.59 6.09
CA PHE A 289 -9.71 9.83 6.22
C PHE A 289 -8.88 11.02 5.75
N TRP A 290 -8.97 11.42 4.49
CA TRP A 290 -8.23 12.58 3.97
C TRP A 290 -9.13 13.81 3.82
N LEU A 291 -8.51 14.99 3.97
CA LEU A 291 -9.14 16.26 3.61
C LEU A 291 -9.00 16.50 2.09
N ALA A 292 -9.27 17.72 1.65
CA ALA A 292 -9.21 18.07 0.24
C ALA A 292 -7.80 17.85 -0.33
N ASP A 293 -7.73 17.42 -1.59
CA ASP A 293 -6.46 17.25 -2.30
C ASP A 293 -5.88 18.59 -2.81
N GLY A 294 -6.74 19.61 -2.90
CA GLY A 294 -6.36 20.98 -3.22
C GLY A 294 -5.71 21.68 -2.02
N SER A 295 -4.81 22.61 -2.32
CA SER A 295 -4.17 23.47 -1.32
C SER A 295 -4.63 24.92 -1.43
N ASN A 296 -4.33 25.69 -0.37
CA ASN A 296 -4.56 27.14 -0.30
C ASN A 296 -6.03 27.56 -0.42
N ASN A 297 -6.94 26.76 0.12
CA ASN A 297 -8.38 27.02 0.08
C ASN A 297 -9.11 26.66 1.39
N HIS A 298 -8.42 26.72 2.52
CA HIS A 298 -9.05 26.57 3.82
C HIS A 298 -9.89 27.79 4.17
N CYS A 299 -10.96 27.55 4.92
CA CYS A 299 -11.95 28.56 5.27
C CYS A 299 -11.35 29.73 6.07
N GLU A 300 -11.69 30.96 5.67
CA GLU A 300 -11.24 32.23 6.22
C GLU A 300 -12.30 32.91 7.11
N CYS A 301 -13.47 32.29 7.27
CA CYS A 301 -14.55 32.87 8.06
C CYS A 301 -14.17 32.97 9.56
N PRO A 302 -14.92 33.77 10.36
CA PRO A 302 -14.60 34.00 11.78
C PRO A 302 -14.52 32.74 12.65
N LEU A 303 -15.17 31.64 12.25
CA LEU A 303 -15.10 30.36 12.97
C LEU A 303 -13.79 29.60 12.74
N CYS A 304 -13.05 29.93 11.68
CA CYS A 304 -11.91 29.16 11.22
C CYS A 304 -10.58 29.93 11.27
N VAL A 305 -10.64 31.25 11.11
CA VAL A 305 -9.45 32.08 10.86
C VAL A 305 -8.35 31.90 11.92
N ASP A 306 -8.72 31.82 13.20
CA ASP A 306 -7.81 31.73 14.36
C ASP A 306 -7.46 30.30 14.80
N THR A 307 -7.74 29.29 13.98
CA THR A 307 -7.45 27.87 14.29
C THR A 307 -6.82 27.18 13.09
N ILE A 308 -5.64 26.56 13.30
CA ILE A 308 -4.92 25.86 12.23
C ILE A 308 -5.73 24.65 11.74
N PRO A 309 -5.69 24.29 10.43
CA PRO A 309 -6.44 23.15 9.90
C PRO A 309 -6.24 21.83 10.66
N ALA A 310 -5.01 21.57 11.12
CA ALA A 310 -4.70 20.34 11.86
C ALA A 310 -5.45 20.23 13.19
N ASP A 311 -5.75 21.33 13.90
CA ASP A 311 -6.58 21.28 15.10
C ASP A 311 -8.01 20.80 14.76
N PHE A 312 -8.62 21.36 13.71
CA PHE A 312 -9.94 20.90 13.28
C PHE A 312 -9.95 19.45 12.84
N TYR A 313 -8.88 19.02 12.18
CA TYR A 313 -8.73 17.64 11.74
C TYR A 313 -8.63 16.68 12.92
N VAL A 314 -7.82 17.00 13.94
CA VAL A 314 -7.72 16.20 15.18
C VAL A 314 -9.03 16.16 15.94
N ARG A 315 -9.80 17.27 15.99
CA ARG A 315 -11.17 17.23 16.55
C ARG A 315 -12.06 16.23 15.81
N MET A 316 -12.08 16.29 14.48
CA MET A 316 -12.89 15.35 13.68
C MET A 316 -12.42 13.90 13.85
N LEU A 317 -11.12 13.66 14.03
CA LEU A 317 -10.59 12.33 14.33
C LEU A 317 -11.12 11.82 15.68
N ASN A 318 -11.07 12.64 16.73
CA ASN A 318 -11.62 12.28 18.05
C ASN A 318 -13.15 12.08 18.00
N ASP A 319 -13.89 12.97 17.33
CA ASP A 319 -15.34 12.85 17.12
C ASP A 319 -15.71 11.55 16.39
N LEU A 320 -14.88 11.15 15.40
CA LEU A 320 -15.04 9.89 14.68
C LEU A 320 -14.75 8.68 15.57
N ASP A 321 -13.65 8.68 16.33
CA ASP A 321 -13.32 7.58 17.24
C ASP A 321 -14.43 7.35 18.27
N GLN A 322 -15.01 8.42 18.83
CA GLN A 322 -16.15 8.31 19.72
C GLN A 322 -17.32 7.58 19.04
N LYS A 323 -17.70 8.01 17.83
CA LYS A 323 -18.80 7.38 17.07
C LYS A 323 -18.53 5.92 16.73
N LEU A 324 -17.30 5.58 16.31
CA LEU A 324 -16.90 4.20 16.03
C LEU A 324 -16.95 3.34 17.30
N THR A 325 -16.49 3.90 18.43
CA THR A 325 -16.50 3.22 19.74
C THR A 325 -17.92 2.99 20.25
N GLU A 326 -18.81 3.98 20.15
CA GLU A 326 -20.23 3.86 20.51
C GLU A 326 -20.95 2.79 19.67
N LYS A 327 -20.56 2.63 18.39
CA LYS A 327 -21.07 1.59 17.49
C LYS A 327 -20.36 0.24 17.62
N GLY A 328 -19.32 0.12 18.45
CA GLY A 328 -18.54 -1.10 18.62
C GLY A 328 -17.74 -1.52 17.38
N LEU A 329 -17.37 -0.55 16.53
CA LEU A 329 -16.64 -0.80 15.28
C LEU A 329 -15.12 -0.85 15.54
N PRO A 330 -14.43 -1.95 15.17
CA PRO A 330 -13.00 -2.10 15.43
C PRO A 330 -12.10 -1.41 14.39
N THR A 331 -12.70 -0.82 13.33
CA THR A 331 -11.97 -0.21 12.21
C THR A 331 -10.92 0.80 12.70
N ARG A 332 -9.68 0.67 12.24
CA ARG A 332 -8.61 1.64 12.49
C ARG A 332 -8.68 2.76 11.46
N VAL A 333 -8.24 3.97 11.84
CA VAL A 333 -8.34 5.16 10.99
C VAL A 333 -6.95 5.70 10.68
N VAL A 334 -6.61 5.77 9.40
CA VAL A 334 -5.42 6.47 8.94
C VAL A 334 -5.73 7.95 8.78
N PHE A 335 -4.86 8.78 9.34
CA PHE A 335 -4.83 10.21 9.13
C PHE A 335 -3.52 10.63 8.48
N LEU A 336 -3.51 11.75 7.78
CA LEU A 336 -2.48 12.06 6.78
C LEU A 336 -1.75 13.38 7.05
N ILE A 337 -0.42 13.36 7.01
CA ILE A 337 0.43 14.56 6.88
C ILE A 337 0.60 14.87 5.40
N TYR A 338 -0.18 15.83 4.89
CA TYR A 338 -0.21 16.21 3.48
C TYR A 338 -0.79 17.61 3.31
N VAL A 339 -0.20 18.40 2.41
CA VAL A 339 -0.61 19.79 2.09
C VAL A 339 -0.75 20.66 3.36
N ASP A 340 -1.92 21.16 3.72
CA ASP A 340 -2.22 22.00 4.88
C ASP A 340 -2.01 21.26 6.20
N LEU A 341 -1.97 19.93 6.18
CA LEU A 341 -1.69 19.07 7.33
C LEU A 341 -0.20 18.79 7.50
N LEU A 342 0.70 19.42 6.72
CA LEU A 342 2.13 19.44 7.04
C LEU A 342 2.38 20.07 8.41
N TRP A 343 1.63 21.12 8.75
CA TRP A 343 1.73 21.78 10.06
C TRP A 343 0.93 21.02 11.11
N LYS A 344 1.59 20.70 12.22
CA LYS A 344 1.00 20.00 13.37
C LYS A 344 -0.13 20.81 14.04
N PRO A 345 -1.05 20.18 14.78
CA PRO A 345 -2.01 20.89 15.62
C PRO A 345 -1.28 21.69 16.71
N GLU A 346 -1.89 22.80 17.13
CA GLU A 346 -1.36 23.68 18.19
C GLU A 346 -2.06 23.47 19.53
N LYS A 347 -3.33 23.04 19.50
CA LYS A 347 -4.21 22.95 20.67
C LYS A 347 -4.72 21.53 20.90
N GLU A 348 -5.03 20.82 19.83
CA GLU A 348 -5.70 19.52 19.89
C GLU A 348 -4.71 18.37 19.93
N THR A 349 -5.10 17.29 20.61
CA THR A 349 -4.33 16.03 20.70
C THR A 349 -5.25 14.85 20.45
N LEU A 350 -4.69 13.74 19.95
CA LEU A 350 -5.43 12.49 19.77
C LEU A 350 -5.75 11.89 21.14
N GLN A 351 -7.01 11.56 21.37
CA GLN A 351 -7.46 10.98 22.65
C GLN A 351 -7.19 9.48 22.76
N ASN A 352 -7.11 8.80 21.62
CA ASN A 352 -6.93 7.35 21.52
C ASN A 352 -5.94 7.02 20.41
N THR A 353 -4.66 6.97 20.72
CA THR A 353 -3.60 6.75 19.72
C THR A 353 -3.68 5.37 19.05
N ASP A 354 -4.27 4.37 19.70
CA ASP A 354 -4.38 3.00 19.18
C ASP A 354 -5.40 2.90 18.02
N ARG A 355 -6.41 3.78 18.02
CA ARG A 355 -7.38 3.89 16.93
C ARG A 355 -6.71 4.33 15.62
N PHE A 356 -5.66 5.12 15.73
CA PHE A 356 -5.12 5.87 14.60
C PHE A 356 -3.83 5.27 14.06
N ILE A 357 -3.57 5.56 12.78
CA ILE A 357 -2.30 5.30 12.11
C ILE A 357 -1.90 6.58 11.39
N LEU A 358 -0.70 7.10 11.67
CA LEU A 358 -0.14 8.23 10.96
C LEU A 358 0.35 7.79 9.57
N MET A 359 -0.10 8.47 8.54
CA MET A 359 0.46 8.35 7.20
C MET A 359 1.24 9.61 6.84
N PHE A 360 2.53 9.46 6.57
CA PHE A 360 3.39 10.55 6.11
C PHE A 360 3.51 10.52 4.58
N ALA A 361 3.01 11.54 3.89
CA ALA A 361 3.06 11.64 2.43
C ALA A 361 3.88 12.86 1.96
N PRO A 362 5.22 12.74 1.87
CA PRO A 362 6.11 13.82 1.45
C PRO A 362 6.06 14.07 -0.07
N ILE A 363 4.89 14.45 -0.59
CA ILE A 363 4.60 14.52 -2.02
C ILE A 363 5.58 15.38 -2.85
N SER A 364 6.16 16.42 -2.23
CA SER A 364 7.09 17.34 -2.90
C SER A 364 8.54 16.87 -2.90
N ARG A 365 8.85 15.71 -2.32
CA ARG A 365 10.22 15.15 -2.32
C ARG A 365 10.66 14.75 -3.73
N THR A 366 11.98 14.68 -3.91
CA THR A 366 12.57 13.96 -5.04
C THR A 366 12.78 12.49 -4.68
N TYR A 367 12.59 11.61 -5.66
CA TYR A 367 12.82 10.16 -5.54
C TYR A 367 14.22 9.74 -6.01
N SER A 368 15.04 10.71 -6.44
CA SER A 368 16.46 10.50 -6.75
C SER A 368 17.37 10.65 -5.52
N GLN A 369 16.79 10.99 -4.36
CA GLN A 369 17.51 11.10 -3.08
C GLN A 369 16.80 10.25 -2.02
N THR A 370 17.60 9.64 -1.16
CA THR A 370 17.07 8.78 -0.09
C THR A 370 16.36 9.59 0.99
N LEU A 371 15.43 8.97 1.73
CA LEU A 371 14.75 9.46 2.94
C LEU A 371 15.67 9.63 4.17
N GLN A 372 16.95 9.88 3.95
CA GLN A 372 17.91 9.98 5.05
C GLN A 372 17.67 11.27 5.83
N ASP A 373 17.44 11.12 7.14
CA ASP A 373 17.40 12.23 8.08
C ASP A 373 18.83 12.60 8.50
N ASP A 374 19.26 13.80 8.12
CA ASP A 374 20.54 14.40 8.53
C ASP A 374 20.34 15.47 9.61
N GLY A 375 19.11 15.66 10.11
CA GLY A 375 18.75 16.67 11.10
C GLY A 375 18.84 18.12 10.62
N SER A 376 19.07 18.37 9.33
CA SER A 376 19.23 19.71 8.77
C SER A 376 17.91 20.40 8.38
N GLY A 377 16.81 19.63 8.37
CA GLY A 377 15.50 20.07 7.88
C GLY A 377 14.89 21.20 8.70
N GLN A 378 14.11 22.05 8.02
CA GLN A 378 13.41 23.17 8.65
C GLN A 378 11.93 23.20 8.26
N THR A 379 11.07 23.50 9.23
CA THR A 379 9.66 23.82 8.98
C THR A 379 9.49 25.33 8.77
N ARG A 380 8.44 25.69 8.03
CA ARG A 380 8.03 27.08 7.83
C ARG A 380 6.85 27.41 8.74
N PRO A 381 6.63 28.68 9.12
CA PRO A 381 5.40 29.08 9.79
C PRO A 381 4.17 28.80 8.91
N TYR A 382 3.07 28.37 9.51
CA TYR A 382 1.80 28.26 8.81
C TYR A 382 1.26 29.65 8.48
N VAL A 383 0.94 29.89 7.21
CA VAL A 383 0.20 31.07 6.78
C VAL A 383 -0.99 30.60 5.96
N ARG A 384 -2.20 30.83 6.50
CA ARG A 384 -3.45 30.39 5.87
C ARG A 384 -3.51 30.80 4.40
N ASN A 385 -3.79 29.83 3.54
CA ASN A 385 -3.93 29.98 2.10
C ASN A 385 -2.72 30.59 1.37
N LYS A 386 -1.53 30.52 1.98
CA LYS A 386 -0.24 30.94 1.40
C LYS A 386 0.87 29.96 1.79
N LEU A 387 0.60 28.67 1.61
CA LEU A 387 1.49 27.59 1.99
C LEU A 387 2.77 27.59 1.14
N GLU A 388 3.90 27.38 1.82
CA GLU A 388 5.19 27.09 1.19
C GLU A 388 5.61 25.66 1.49
N PHE A 389 5.54 24.80 0.47
CA PHE A 389 5.85 23.37 0.61
C PHE A 389 7.36 23.11 0.74
N PRO A 390 7.76 22.04 1.48
CA PRO A 390 9.16 21.63 1.57
C PRO A 390 9.71 21.31 0.17
N LYS A 391 10.94 21.74 -0.10
CA LYS A 391 11.58 21.60 -1.42
C LYS A 391 12.61 20.47 -1.48
N ASN A 392 12.90 19.85 -0.34
CA ASN A 392 13.88 18.80 -0.19
C ASN A 392 13.41 17.79 0.87
N VAL A 393 14.11 16.66 0.94
CA VAL A 393 13.78 15.56 1.84
C VAL A 393 13.88 15.97 3.31
N ALA A 394 14.94 16.67 3.70
CA ALA A 394 15.19 17.05 5.09
C ALA A 394 14.06 17.94 5.64
N ASP A 395 13.63 18.96 4.89
CA ASP A 395 12.50 19.83 5.27
C ASP A 395 11.21 19.02 5.42
N GLY A 396 10.95 18.07 4.52
CA GLY A 396 9.80 17.16 4.63
C GLY A 396 9.83 16.34 5.92
N ILE A 397 11.00 15.78 6.27
CA ILE A 397 11.20 15.02 7.51
C ILE A 397 11.01 15.91 8.74
N ALA A 398 11.40 17.18 8.70
CA ALA A 398 11.17 18.09 9.82
C ALA A 398 9.67 18.23 10.17
N TYR A 399 8.78 18.29 9.18
CA TYR A 399 7.33 18.26 9.42
C TYR A 399 6.85 16.94 10.04
N LEU A 400 7.40 15.80 9.63
CA LEU A 400 7.13 14.52 10.28
C LEU A 400 7.54 14.55 11.77
N ARG A 401 8.73 15.07 12.09
CA ARG A 401 9.21 15.18 13.47
C ARG A 401 8.31 16.07 14.32
N ASP A 402 7.85 17.18 13.77
CA ASP A 402 6.91 18.08 14.43
C ASP A 402 5.61 17.36 14.82
N TRP A 403 5.04 16.56 13.92
CA TRP A 403 3.87 15.73 14.19
C TRP A 403 4.13 14.62 15.21
N GLN A 404 5.26 13.91 15.10
CA GLN A 404 5.66 12.86 16.05
C GLN A 404 5.78 13.40 17.48
N GLY A 405 6.18 14.66 17.65
CA GLY A 405 6.19 15.33 18.95
C GLY A 405 4.80 15.53 19.57
N VAL A 406 3.72 15.41 18.80
CA VAL A 406 2.33 15.53 19.28
C VAL A 406 1.67 14.17 19.47
N ILE A 407 1.88 13.25 18.54
CA ILE A 407 1.12 11.99 18.49
C ILE A 407 1.81 10.83 19.25
N GLY A 408 3.02 11.05 19.76
CA GLY A 408 3.77 10.05 20.52
C GLY A 408 4.10 8.81 19.68
N ASP A 409 3.87 7.63 20.28
CA ASP A 409 4.19 6.32 19.68
C ASP A 409 3.02 5.75 18.84
N CYS A 410 2.21 6.62 18.25
CA CYS A 410 1.15 6.22 17.31
C CYS A 410 1.77 5.42 16.14
N ASP A 411 1.11 4.32 15.78
CA ASP A 411 1.47 3.49 14.61
C ASP A 411 1.57 4.37 13.36
N SER A 412 2.49 4.07 12.44
CA SER A 412 2.73 4.94 11.30
C SER A 412 3.37 4.24 10.11
N PHE A 413 3.18 4.82 8.92
CA PHE A 413 3.87 4.39 7.71
C PHE A 413 4.11 5.56 6.75
N ILE A 414 5.06 5.38 5.83
CA ILE A 414 5.24 6.29 4.69
C ILE A 414 4.28 5.94 3.55
N PHE A 415 3.70 6.97 2.93
CA PHE A 415 2.97 6.87 1.68
C PHE A 415 3.72 7.62 0.60
N ASP A 416 4.34 6.88 -0.33
CA ASP A 416 5.29 7.46 -1.28
C ASP A 416 5.01 7.03 -2.73
N TYR A 417 5.52 7.79 -3.69
CA TYR A 417 5.07 7.76 -5.09
C TYR A 417 6.16 7.36 -6.11
N HIS A 418 7.17 6.60 -5.66
CA HIS A 418 8.26 6.07 -6.49
C HIS A 418 7.77 5.51 -7.85
N PHE A 419 6.78 4.62 -7.78
CA PHE A 419 6.19 3.92 -8.93
C PHE A 419 4.99 4.65 -9.56
N MET A 420 4.71 5.88 -9.14
CA MET A 420 3.83 6.79 -9.86
C MET A 420 4.63 7.66 -10.83
N TRP A 421 5.80 8.18 -10.42
CA TRP A 421 6.50 9.23 -11.15
C TRP A 421 7.93 8.92 -11.59
N ASP A 422 8.75 8.33 -10.72
CA ASP A 422 10.20 8.32 -10.93
C ASP A 422 10.69 7.08 -11.69
N TYR A 423 10.02 5.94 -11.51
CA TYR A 423 10.40 4.66 -12.12
C TYR A 423 10.56 4.70 -13.65
N ILE A 424 9.88 5.62 -14.34
CA ILE A 424 9.96 5.79 -15.81
C ILE A 424 11.08 6.71 -16.27
N ARG A 425 11.74 7.42 -15.35
CA ARG A 425 12.82 8.37 -15.67
C ARG A 425 14.17 7.68 -15.86
N GLU A 426 14.32 6.46 -15.36
CA GLU A 426 15.49 5.63 -15.52
C GLU A 426 15.12 4.30 -16.21
N ALA A 427 15.49 4.16 -17.48
CA ALA A 427 15.14 2.97 -18.26
C ALA A 427 15.64 1.66 -17.63
N GLY A 428 16.83 1.64 -17.01
CA GLY A 428 17.37 0.43 -16.34
C GLY A 428 16.83 0.21 -14.92
N SER A 429 16.22 1.24 -14.32
CA SER A 429 15.62 1.26 -12.98
C SER A 429 16.53 0.81 -11.81
N MET A 430 17.86 0.76 -11.99
CA MET A 430 18.81 0.29 -10.99
C MET A 430 19.01 1.33 -9.88
N HIS A 431 19.25 2.59 -10.25
CA HIS A 431 19.41 3.67 -9.29
C HIS A 431 18.11 3.88 -8.51
N HIS A 432 16.97 3.94 -9.20
CA HIS A 432 15.65 4.03 -8.59
C HIS A 432 15.39 2.88 -7.60
N ALA A 433 15.66 1.62 -8.00
CA ALA A 433 15.49 0.49 -7.12
C ALA A 433 16.40 0.54 -5.88
N LYS A 434 17.64 1.03 -6.03
CA LYS A 434 18.58 1.20 -4.92
C LYS A 434 18.16 2.31 -3.96
N THR A 435 17.65 3.43 -4.48
CA THR A 435 17.10 4.52 -3.66
C THR A 435 15.88 4.02 -2.88
N LEU A 436 14.92 3.39 -3.57
CA LEU A 436 13.74 2.79 -2.93
C LEU A 436 14.11 1.76 -1.85
N PHE A 437 15.09 0.89 -2.12
CA PHE A 437 15.59 -0.06 -1.13
C PHE A 437 16.14 0.66 0.12
N SER A 438 16.97 1.67 -0.10
CA SER A 438 17.60 2.45 0.98
C SER A 438 16.56 3.19 1.82
N ASP A 439 15.51 3.69 1.18
CA ASP A 439 14.36 4.31 1.82
C ASP A 439 13.66 3.33 2.75
N MET A 440 13.39 2.11 2.31
CA MET A 440 12.76 1.09 3.15
C MET A 440 13.63 0.70 4.35
N VAL A 441 14.96 0.58 4.15
CA VAL A 441 15.88 0.25 5.24
C VAL A 441 15.95 1.35 6.30
N CYS A 442 15.68 2.61 5.95
CA CYS A 442 15.82 3.73 6.88
C CYS A 442 14.54 4.10 7.66
N LEU A 443 13.38 3.50 7.35
CA LEU A 443 12.09 3.88 7.94
C LEU A 443 12.05 3.82 9.48
N GLU A 444 12.68 2.82 10.09
CA GLU A 444 12.75 2.73 11.56
C GLU A 444 13.43 3.96 12.18
N LYS A 445 14.47 4.51 11.53
CA LYS A 445 15.15 5.74 12.01
C LYS A 445 14.23 6.96 11.93
N LEU A 446 13.26 6.93 11.03
CA LEU A 446 12.19 7.93 10.94
C LEU A 446 11.03 7.63 11.88
N LYS A 447 11.09 6.57 12.69
CA LYS A 447 9.96 6.05 13.49
C LYS A 447 8.71 5.78 12.65
N LEU A 448 8.92 5.22 11.45
CA LEU A 448 7.86 4.75 10.57
C LEU A 448 7.91 3.22 10.49
N ASP A 449 6.76 2.57 10.59
CA ASP A 449 6.64 1.11 10.64
C ASP A 449 6.23 0.52 9.28
N GLY A 450 6.87 1.01 8.22
CA GLY A 450 6.72 0.49 6.86
C GLY A 450 6.15 1.48 5.86
N MET A 451 5.61 0.95 4.76
CA MET A 451 5.20 1.73 3.59
C MET A 451 3.88 1.24 3.01
N VAL A 452 3.09 2.18 2.48
CA VAL A 452 2.05 1.93 1.48
C VAL A 452 2.45 2.67 0.20
N SER A 453 2.82 1.93 -0.84
CA SER A 453 3.31 2.50 -2.10
C SER A 453 2.17 2.95 -3.01
N CYS A 454 2.07 4.25 -3.31
CA CYS A 454 1.13 4.77 -4.30
C CYS A 454 1.68 4.54 -5.71
N GLN A 455 1.06 3.63 -6.47
CA GLN A 455 1.71 3.15 -7.69
C GLN A 455 0.79 2.64 -8.79
N ASN A 456 1.32 2.73 -10.01
CA ASN A 456 0.78 1.97 -11.13
C ASN A 456 0.88 0.46 -10.84
N GLN A 457 -0.06 -0.32 -11.37
CA GLN A 457 -0.12 -1.77 -11.12
C GLN A 457 0.72 -2.60 -12.11
N ARG A 458 1.46 -1.94 -13.02
CA ARG A 458 2.24 -2.57 -14.11
C ARG A 458 3.70 -2.15 -14.15
N VAL A 459 4.33 -1.99 -13.00
CA VAL A 459 5.69 -1.43 -12.85
C VAL A 459 6.81 -2.48 -12.83
N PHE A 460 6.69 -3.50 -13.68
CA PHE A 460 7.63 -4.64 -13.74
C PHE A 460 8.55 -4.61 -14.98
N PHE A 461 8.51 -3.53 -15.76
CA PHE A 461 9.32 -3.34 -16.95
C PHE A 461 10.41 -2.27 -16.71
N PRO A 462 11.65 -2.47 -17.18
CA PRO A 462 12.14 -3.68 -17.87
C PRO A 462 12.44 -4.84 -16.92
N THR A 463 12.56 -4.57 -15.62
CA THR A 463 12.80 -5.58 -14.59
C THR A 463 11.85 -5.38 -13.43
N PRO A 464 11.55 -6.44 -12.65
CA PRO A 464 10.76 -6.32 -11.43
C PRO A 464 11.62 -5.86 -10.23
N LEU A 465 12.87 -5.44 -10.44
CA LEU A 465 13.85 -5.23 -9.38
C LEU A 465 13.36 -4.28 -8.28
N GLY A 466 12.81 -3.12 -8.65
CA GLY A 466 12.31 -2.17 -7.65
C GLY A 466 11.23 -2.77 -6.74
N MET A 467 10.31 -3.54 -7.31
CA MET A 467 9.21 -4.18 -6.56
C MET A 467 9.72 -5.25 -5.59
N HIS A 468 10.77 -5.99 -5.95
CA HIS A 468 11.40 -6.96 -5.04
C HIS A 468 12.32 -6.28 -4.03
N ALA A 469 13.04 -5.23 -4.43
CA ALA A 469 13.88 -4.44 -3.54
C ALA A 469 13.05 -3.83 -2.40
N MET A 470 11.90 -3.24 -2.71
CA MET A 470 10.95 -2.76 -1.71
C MET A 470 10.43 -3.89 -0.82
N ALA A 471 9.98 -5.00 -1.40
CA ALA A 471 9.41 -6.12 -0.65
C ALA A 471 10.41 -6.78 0.32
N GLU A 472 11.64 -7.05 -0.15
CA GLU A 472 12.67 -7.73 0.63
C GLU A 472 13.18 -6.81 1.75
N ALA A 473 13.37 -5.51 1.51
CA ALA A 473 13.77 -4.56 2.56
C ALA A 473 12.67 -4.35 3.62
N LEU A 474 11.39 -4.37 3.20
CA LEU A 474 10.27 -4.27 4.12
C LEU A 474 10.09 -5.54 4.97
N TRP A 475 10.44 -6.71 4.43
CA TRP A 475 10.42 -7.97 5.17
C TRP A 475 11.64 -8.15 6.07
N ASP A 476 12.84 -7.85 5.57
CA ASP A 476 14.10 -8.00 6.27
C ASP A 476 15.04 -6.85 5.92
N LYS A 477 15.05 -5.82 6.78
CA LYS A 477 15.90 -4.62 6.60
C LYS A 477 17.41 -4.91 6.70
N THR A 478 17.81 -6.13 7.06
CA THR A 478 19.22 -6.53 7.21
C THR A 478 19.83 -7.09 5.94
N VAL A 479 19.01 -7.43 4.93
CA VAL A 479 19.52 -7.89 3.62
C VAL A 479 20.26 -6.76 2.90
N SER A 480 21.14 -7.11 1.98
CA SER A 480 21.79 -6.12 1.11
C SER A 480 21.05 -5.94 -0.20
N PHE A 481 21.11 -4.73 -0.76
CA PHE A 481 20.55 -4.45 -2.09
C PHE A 481 21.19 -5.35 -3.17
N ASP A 482 22.51 -5.55 -3.10
CA ASP A 482 23.25 -6.32 -4.10
C ASP A 482 22.80 -7.79 -4.12
N GLU A 483 22.55 -8.41 -2.95
CA GLU A 483 21.98 -9.77 -2.88
C GLU A 483 20.58 -9.86 -3.50
N VAL A 484 19.73 -8.86 -3.26
CA VAL A 484 18.40 -8.79 -3.87
C VAL A 484 18.51 -8.61 -5.38
N ALA A 485 19.38 -7.72 -5.83
CA ALA A 485 19.63 -7.46 -7.25
C ALA A 485 20.14 -8.71 -7.96
N ASP A 486 21.16 -9.38 -7.43
CA ASP A 486 21.73 -10.60 -8.01
C ASP A 486 20.69 -11.72 -8.11
N LYS A 487 19.86 -11.89 -7.08
CA LYS A 487 18.78 -12.87 -7.08
C LYS A 487 17.75 -12.57 -8.16
N VAL A 488 17.26 -11.33 -8.23
CA VAL A 488 16.18 -10.92 -9.15
C VAL A 488 16.67 -10.88 -10.59
N LEU A 489 17.83 -10.27 -10.85
CA LEU A 489 18.41 -10.17 -12.19
C LEU A 489 18.91 -11.54 -12.67
N GLY A 490 19.45 -12.37 -11.78
CA GLY A 490 19.80 -13.75 -12.08
C GLY A 490 18.57 -14.59 -12.47
N ALA A 491 17.44 -14.35 -11.82
CA ALA A 491 16.16 -14.96 -12.18
C ALA A 491 15.63 -14.43 -13.54
N CYS A 492 15.75 -13.13 -13.81
CA CYS A 492 15.31 -12.55 -15.09
C CYS A 492 16.19 -12.94 -16.29
N PHE A 493 17.52 -13.04 -16.11
CA PHE A 493 18.49 -13.07 -17.20
C PHE A 493 19.53 -14.20 -17.11
N GLY A 494 19.41 -15.11 -16.13
CA GLY A 494 20.39 -16.16 -15.88
C GLY A 494 21.71 -15.61 -15.32
N LYS A 495 22.80 -16.39 -15.44
CA LYS A 495 24.11 -16.05 -14.86
C LYS A 495 24.65 -14.68 -15.28
N ALA A 496 24.35 -14.23 -16.51
CA ALA A 496 24.77 -12.91 -17.00
C ALA A 496 24.18 -11.76 -16.18
N GLY A 497 22.96 -11.92 -15.66
CA GLY A 497 22.31 -10.95 -14.80
C GLY A 497 22.96 -10.80 -13.41
N GLN A 498 23.64 -11.84 -12.92
CA GLN A 498 24.33 -11.83 -11.61
C GLN A 498 25.65 -11.06 -11.65
N THR A 499 26.30 -10.99 -12.82
CA THR A 499 27.60 -10.30 -12.97
C THR A 499 27.46 -8.80 -13.24
N GLY A 500 26.28 -8.34 -13.65
CA GLY A 500 26.02 -6.97 -14.09
C GLY A 500 25.98 -5.90 -13.00
N VAL A 501 25.95 -6.29 -11.72
CA VAL A 501 26.01 -5.34 -10.58
C VAL A 501 27.46 -4.91 -10.29
N THR A 502 28.45 -5.71 -10.70
CA THR A 502 29.88 -5.43 -10.46
C THR A 502 30.55 -4.51 -11.49
N SER A 503 29.90 -4.28 -12.64
CA SER A 503 30.35 -3.31 -13.64
C SER A 503 29.37 -2.15 -13.69
N ASN A 504 29.87 -0.91 -13.66
CA ASN A 504 29.07 0.32 -13.76
C ASN A 504 28.38 0.50 -15.14
N SER A 505 28.01 -0.58 -15.84
CA SER A 505 27.33 -0.53 -17.13
C SER A 505 26.55 -1.81 -17.40
N ILE A 506 25.22 -1.75 -17.26
CA ILE A 506 24.34 -2.61 -18.05
C ILE A 506 24.34 -2.01 -19.46
N ARG A 507 25.03 -2.65 -20.41
CA ARG A 507 24.98 -2.26 -21.82
C ARG A 507 23.79 -2.96 -22.47
N TRP A 508 22.77 -2.19 -22.83
CA TRP A 508 21.73 -2.64 -23.74
C TRP A 508 22.28 -2.58 -25.17
N GLU A 509 22.59 -3.72 -25.78
CA GLU A 509 22.96 -3.80 -27.20
C GLU A 509 21.73 -4.16 -28.02
N VAL A 510 21.29 -3.24 -28.90
CA VAL A 510 20.22 -3.50 -29.86
C VAL A 510 20.85 -4.12 -31.10
N PHE A 511 20.63 -5.43 -31.30
CA PHE A 511 20.93 -6.08 -32.58
C PHE A 511 19.72 -5.97 -33.49
N GLN A 512 19.86 -5.15 -34.53
CA GLN A 512 18.89 -5.09 -35.62
C GLN A 512 19.36 -6.06 -36.70
N ASP A 513 18.88 -7.31 -36.63
CA ASP A 513 19.03 -8.25 -37.74
C ASP A 513 17.73 -8.26 -38.54
N ASN A 514 17.85 -8.27 -39.86
CA ASN A 514 16.88 -7.78 -40.85
C ASN A 514 15.50 -8.47 -40.91
N ASN A 515 15.01 -9.17 -39.88
CA ASN A 515 13.60 -9.54 -39.71
C ASN A 515 13.19 -10.01 -38.28
N SER A 516 13.95 -9.73 -37.23
CA SER A 516 13.49 -10.01 -35.85
C SER A 516 14.19 -9.16 -34.80
N ILE A 517 13.42 -8.51 -33.92
CA ILE A 517 13.94 -7.93 -32.68
C ILE A 517 14.04 -9.06 -31.65
N SER A 518 15.25 -9.37 -31.21
CA SER A 518 15.48 -10.25 -30.08
C SER A 518 16.26 -9.51 -29.00
N TRP A 519 15.82 -9.68 -27.75
CA TRP A 519 16.46 -9.10 -26.58
C TRP A 519 17.43 -10.13 -26.01
N LYS A 520 18.71 -9.77 -25.88
CA LYS A 520 19.70 -10.59 -25.19
C LYS A 520 20.39 -9.70 -24.14
N ALA A 521 20.44 -10.20 -22.92
CA ALA A 521 21.09 -9.55 -21.78
C ALA A 521 22.60 -9.72 -21.83
#